data_AF-A0A897LD70-F1
#
_entry.id   AF-A0A897LD70-F1
#
_cell.length_a   1.000
_cell.length_b   1.000
_cell.length_c   1.000
_cell.angle_alpha   90.00
_cell.angle_beta   90.00
_cell.angle_gamma   90.00
#
_symmetry.space_group_name_H-M   'P 1'
#
loop_
_entity.id
_entity.type
_entity.pdbx_description
1 polymer ?
#
loop_
_entity_poly.entity_id
_entity_poly.type
_entity_poly.pdbx_seq_one_letter_code
_entity_poly.pdbx_strand_id
1 'polypeptide(L)'
;EHIEKLEKDRNVDTSGMDEEDRDKTIYGWNGLLADGVVEYLDAEEEETAMIVMTPDDLEDHHRAATSTEPEEDEDDYDDVADLGAMDGEDGERKKSKGPKIDKDPHRRVKQKPNPLIKSYTHCEIHPSMILGICASIIPFPDHNQ
;
A
#
# COMPACT_ATOMS: atom_id res chain seq x y z
N GLU A 1 8.73 15.81 6.20
CA GLU A 1 9.30 16.32 7.46
C GLU A 1 9.68 15.21 8.45
N HIS A 2 8.74 14.35 8.89
CA HIS A 2 9.04 13.28 9.88
C HIS A 2 10.10 12.27 9.40
N ILE A 3 10.10 11.90 8.12
CA ILE A 3 11.14 11.04 7.53
C ILE A 3 12.54 11.65 7.71
N GLU A 4 12.71 12.94 7.44
CA GLU A 4 14.00 13.62 7.61
C GLU A 4 14.44 13.67 9.08
N LYS A 5 13.50 13.75 10.04
CA LYS A 5 13.81 13.67 11.47
C LYS A 5 14.35 12.28 11.81
N LEU A 6 13.69 11.22 11.34
CA LEU A 6 14.15 9.83 11.52
C LEU A 6 15.49 9.54 10.83
N GLU A 7 15.72 10.09 9.64
CA GLU A 7 17.01 9.94 8.95
C GLU A 7 18.16 10.61 9.70
N LYS A 8 17.90 11.72 10.39
CA LYS A 8 18.88 12.37 11.27
C LYS A 8 19.20 11.48 12.48
N ASP A 9 18.17 10.86 13.08
CA ASP A 9 18.36 9.93 14.21
C ASP A 9 19.32 8.79 13.88
N ARG A 10 19.33 8.29 12.63
CA ARG A 10 20.25 7.23 12.19
C ARG A 10 21.74 7.54 12.43
N ASN A 11 22.10 8.81 12.43
CA ASN A 11 23.49 9.25 12.62
C ASN A 11 23.80 9.67 14.06
N VAL A 12 22.83 9.58 14.97
CA VAL A 12 23.01 9.90 16.39
C VAL A 12 23.58 8.68 17.10
N ASP A 13 24.75 8.83 17.72
CA ASP A 13 25.33 7.78 18.56
C ASP A 13 24.64 7.78 19.93
N THR A 14 23.79 6.78 20.17
CA THR A 14 23.09 6.58 21.44
C THR A 14 23.77 5.51 22.30
N SER A 15 24.99 5.08 21.95
CA SER A 15 25.68 4.03 22.71
C SER A 15 25.99 4.50 24.14
N GLY A 16 25.64 3.67 25.12
CA GLY A 16 25.87 3.97 26.54
C GLY A 16 24.86 4.94 27.17
N MET A 17 23.85 5.41 26.43
CA MET A 17 22.71 6.13 27.00
C MET A 17 21.73 5.14 27.65
N ASP A 18 21.06 5.58 28.72
CA ASP A 18 19.88 4.88 29.21
C ASP A 18 18.67 5.13 28.30
N GLU A 19 17.58 4.41 28.56
CA GLU A 19 16.39 4.46 27.71
C GLU A 19 15.72 5.84 27.72
N GLU A 20 15.70 6.51 28.88
CA GLU A 20 15.04 7.82 29.03
C GLU A 20 15.81 8.94 28.33
N ASP A 21 17.14 8.92 28.40
CA ASP A 21 18.01 9.87 27.72
C ASP A 21 18.03 9.61 26.21
N ARG A 22 17.97 8.34 25.78
CA ARG A 22 17.83 8.01 24.35
C ARG A 22 16.55 8.59 23.78
N ASP A 23 15.42 8.38 24.46
CA ASP A 23 14.10 8.83 24.02
C ASP A 23 13.97 10.37 23.97
N LYS A 24 14.79 11.09 24.74
CA LYS A 24 14.90 12.56 24.66
C LYS A 24 15.82 13.03 23.53
N THR A 25 16.77 12.19 23.12
CA THR A 25 17.83 12.54 22.17
C THR A 25 17.42 12.27 20.73
N ILE A 26 16.67 11.20 20.49
CA ILE A 26 16.18 10.83 19.15
C ILE A 26 14.71 11.18 19.00
N TYR A 27 14.27 11.45 17.77
CA TYR A 27 12.85 11.59 17.47
C TYR A 27 12.13 10.23 17.56
N GLY A 28 12.62 9.22 16.83
CA GLY A 28 12.21 7.82 16.97
C GLY A 28 10.70 7.56 16.94
N TRP A 29 10.28 6.48 17.59
CA TRP A 29 8.86 6.09 17.69
C TRP A 29 8.04 7.08 18.52
N ASN A 30 8.57 7.55 19.65
CA ASN A 30 7.87 8.48 20.53
C ASN A 30 7.56 9.81 19.84
N GLY A 31 8.46 10.28 18.97
CA GLY A 31 8.24 11.45 18.15
C GLY A 31 7.12 11.26 17.12
N LEU A 32 7.01 10.07 16.51
CA LEU A 32 5.91 9.73 15.60
C LEU A 32 4.55 9.73 16.30
N LEU A 33 4.50 9.20 17.53
CA LEU A 33 3.30 9.28 18.38
C LEU A 33 2.96 10.72 18.75
N ALA A 34 3.95 11.50 19.19
CA ALA A 34 3.74 12.88 19.65
C ALA A 34 3.26 13.81 18.52
N ASP A 35 3.74 13.59 17.29
CA ASP A 35 3.31 14.33 16.10
C ASP A 35 2.01 13.78 15.48
N GLY A 36 1.42 12.71 16.04
CA GLY A 36 0.17 12.10 15.56
C GLY A 36 0.29 11.37 14.22
N VAL A 37 1.50 10.94 13.85
CA VAL A 37 1.74 10.16 12.62
C VAL A 37 1.31 8.70 12.81
N VAL A 38 1.46 8.20 14.02
CA VAL A 38 1.02 6.86 14.42
C VAL A 38 0.11 6.99 15.64
N GLU A 39 -0.90 6.14 15.70
CA GLU A 39 -1.88 6.09 16.79
C GLU A 39 -2.04 4.64 17.25
N TYR A 40 -2.14 4.43 18.57
CA TYR A 40 -2.53 3.14 19.13
C TYR A 40 -4.04 3.04 19.08
N LEU A 41 -4.55 2.03 18.38
CA LEU A 41 -5.97 1.74 18.29
C LEU A 41 -6.31 0.60 19.23
N ASP A 42 -7.31 0.78 20.08
CA ASP A 42 -7.84 -0.32 20.88
C ASP A 42 -8.90 -1.14 20.10
N ALA A 43 -9.34 -2.26 20.69
CA ALA A 43 -10.28 -3.16 20.04
C ALA A 43 -11.71 -2.58 19.90
N GLU A 44 -12.10 -1.63 20.75
CA GLU A 44 -13.41 -0.98 20.66
C GLU A 44 -13.40 0.04 19.52
N GLU A 45 -12.32 0.83 19.40
CA GLU A 45 -12.12 1.80 18.33
C GLU A 45 -12.00 1.12 16.95
N GLU A 46 -11.38 -0.07 16.88
CA GLU A 46 -11.25 -0.87 15.65
C GLU A 46 -12.62 -1.17 15.01
N GLU A 47 -13.69 -1.34 15.79
CA GLU A 47 -15.04 -1.61 15.25
C GLU A 47 -15.59 -0.47 14.38
N THR A 48 -15.05 0.75 14.55
CA THR A 48 -15.50 1.95 13.85
C THR A 48 -14.46 2.52 12.89
N ALA A 49 -13.23 2.05 12.96
CA ALA A 49 -12.14 2.47 12.09
C ALA A 49 -12.24 1.84 10.69
N MET A 50 -11.79 2.58 9.68
CA MET A 50 -11.63 2.08 8.32
C MET A 50 -10.14 1.97 8.01
N ILE A 51 -9.60 0.75 8.06
CA ILE A 51 -8.16 0.48 7.91
C ILE A 51 -7.88 -0.04 6.49
N VAL A 52 -6.92 0.57 5.81
CA VAL A 52 -6.37 0.05 4.54
C VAL A 52 -5.14 -0.82 4.80
N MET A 53 -4.99 -1.93 4.08
CA MET A 53 -3.95 -2.93 4.34
C MET A 53 -2.57 -2.52 3.80
N THR A 54 -2.53 -1.78 2.69
CA THR A 54 -1.28 -1.30 2.08
C THR A 54 -1.46 0.10 1.53
N PRO A 55 -0.41 0.93 1.48
CA PRO A 55 -0.49 2.27 0.89
C PRO A 55 -0.88 2.24 -0.59
N ASP A 56 -0.42 1.23 -1.34
CA ASP A 56 -0.81 1.02 -2.74
C ASP A 56 -2.34 0.90 -2.90
N ASP A 57 -3.02 0.18 -1.99
CA ASP A 57 -4.47 -0.01 -2.06
C ASP A 57 -5.23 1.31 -1.83
N LEU A 58 -4.64 2.22 -1.04
CA LEU A 58 -5.18 3.57 -0.83
C LEU A 58 -5.06 4.44 -2.08
N GLU A 59 -3.93 4.34 -2.78
CA GLU A 59 -3.73 5.03 -4.07
C GLU A 59 -4.70 4.54 -5.14
N ASP A 60 -4.89 3.21 -5.23
CA ASP A 60 -5.85 2.59 -6.14
C ASP A 60 -7.29 3.05 -5.82
N HIS A 61 -7.64 3.17 -4.53
CA HIS A 61 -8.93 3.70 -4.08
C HIS A 61 -9.14 5.17 -4.46
N HIS A 62 -8.14 6.03 -4.22
CA HIS A 62 -8.20 7.45 -4.61
C HIS A 62 -8.30 7.62 -6.13
N ARG A 63 -7.58 6.79 -6.89
CA ARG A 63 -7.65 6.78 -8.35
C ARG A 63 -9.05 6.38 -8.82
N ALA A 64 -9.62 5.31 -8.26
CA ALA A 64 -10.97 4.87 -8.57
C ALA A 64 -12.03 5.92 -8.20
N ALA A 65 -11.84 6.64 -7.09
CA ALA A 65 -12.74 7.70 -6.65
C ALA A 65 -12.66 8.97 -7.51
N THR A 66 -11.49 9.28 -8.09
CA THR A 66 -11.27 10.48 -8.93
C THR A 66 -11.55 10.23 -10.41
N SER A 67 -11.45 8.98 -10.86
CA SER A 67 -11.62 8.62 -12.28
C SER A 67 -13.10 8.37 -12.58
N THR A 68 -13.68 9.27 -13.38
CA THR A 68 -15.07 9.16 -13.84
C THR A 68 -15.17 8.29 -15.10
N GLU A 69 -14.59 7.10 -15.13
CA GLU A 69 -14.95 6.10 -16.15
C GLU A 69 -14.98 4.71 -15.51
N PRO A 70 -16.07 3.93 -15.66
CA PRO A 70 -16.06 2.52 -15.30
C PRO A 70 -15.05 1.84 -16.22
N GLU A 71 -14.01 1.22 -15.65
CA GLU A 71 -13.20 0.27 -16.42
C GLU A 71 -14.16 -0.85 -16.84
N GLU A 72 -14.53 -0.86 -18.12
CA GLU A 72 -15.18 -2.01 -18.75
C GLU A 72 -14.29 -3.22 -18.48
N ASP A 73 -14.90 -4.27 -17.93
CA ASP A 73 -14.25 -5.55 -17.69
C ASP A 73 -13.72 -6.09 -19.03
N GLU A 74 -12.44 -5.85 -19.33
CA GLU A 74 -11.69 -6.73 -20.22
C GLU A 74 -11.37 -7.98 -19.41
N ASP A 75 -12.37 -8.86 -19.37
CA ASP A 75 -12.27 -10.25 -18.93
C ASP A 75 -10.96 -10.87 -19.45
N ASP A 76 -10.18 -11.41 -18.52
CA ASP A 76 -9.76 -12.83 -18.44
C ASP A 76 -9.87 -13.70 -19.72
N TYR A 77 -9.45 -13.20 -20.87
CA TYR A 77 -9.21 -13.99 -22.08
C TYR A 77 -7.76 -13.86 -22.50
N ASP A 78 -6.95 -14.76 -21.94
CA ASP A 78 -5.77 -15.24 -22.64
C ASP A 78 -6.15 -15.70 -24.06
N ASP A 79 -5.38 -15.19 -25.02
CA ASP A 79 -4.99 -15.91 -26.24
C ASP A 79 -6.12 -16.39 -27.18
N VAL A 80 -6.65 -15.48 -28.01
CA VAL A 80 -7.11 -15.87 -29.35
C VAL A 80 -6.74 -14.83 -30.42
N ALA A 81 -5.69 -15.19 -31.16
CA ALA A 81 -5.50 -14.93 -32.59
C ALA A 81 -5.33 -13.49 -33.09
N ASP A 82 -4.07 -13.03 -33.20
CA ASP A 82 -3.69 -12.09 -34.26
C ASP A 82 -3.47 -12.86 -35.57
N LEU A 83 -4.58 -13.33 -36.17
CA LEU A 83 -4.63 -13.66 -37.59
C LEU A 83 -4.99 -12.38 -38.35
N GLY A 84 -3.94 -11.67 -38.78
CA GLY A 84 -3.84 -10.74 -39.90
C GLY A 84 -5.08 -9.97 -40.39
N ALA A 85 -4.93 -8.65 -40.48
CA ALA A 85 -5.55 -7.88 -41.54
C ALA A 85 -4.65 -6.71 -41.96
N MET A 86 -4.31 -6.70 -43.26
CA MET A 86 -3.76 -5.59 -44.00
C MET A 86 -4.86 -4.55 -44.30
N ASP A 87 -4.39 -3.34 -44.62
CA ASP A 87 -5.04 -2.28 -45.41
C ASP A 87 -6.00 -1.29 -44.74
N GLY A 88 -5.77 0.00 -45.04
CA GLY A 88 -6.84 1.00 -45.15
C GLY A 88 -6.66 2.26 -44.31
N GLU A 89 -6.50 3.39 -45.00
CA GLU A 89 -6.57 4.76 -44.49
C GLU A 89 -7.90 5.02 -43.76
N ASP A 90 -7.85 5.60 -42.55
CA ASP A 90 -8.73 6.70 -42.11
C ASP A 90 -8.38 7.11 -40.66
N GLY A 91 -8.52 8.42 -40.38
CA GLY A 91 -7.95 9.07 -39.21
C GLY A 91 -8.51 8.61 -37.87
N GLU A 92 -7.77 7.78 -37.15
CA GLU A 92 -8.03 7.51 -35.74
C GLU A 92 -7.23 8.42 -34.81
N ARG A 93 -7.96 9.03 -33.88
CA ARG A 93 -7.42 9.79 -32.74
C ARG A 93 -6.58 8.83 -31.91
N LYS A 94 -5.25 8.94 -32.00
CA LYS A 94 -4.31 8.15 -31.22
C LYS A 94 -4.67 8.26 -29.74
N LYS A 95 -5.33 7.24 -29.18
CA LYS A 95 -5.44 7.05 -27.73
C LYS A 95 -4.01 6.94 -27.24
N SER A 96 -3.46 7.99 -26.65
CA SER A 96 -2.20 7.92 -25.94
C SER A 96 -2.43 6.97 -24.78
N LYS A 97 -2.10 5.70 -24.98
CA LYS A 97 -2.09 4.72 -23.90
C LYS A 97 -1.17 5.32 -22.83
N GLY A 98 -1.75 5.63 -21.67
CA GLY A 98 -0.95 5.93 -20.48
C GLY A 98 0.03 4.80 -20.21
N PRO A 99 1.03 5.02 -19.35
CA PRO A 99 2.00 3.98 -19.04
C PRO A 99 1.23 2.74 -18.61
N LYS A 100 1.35 1.66 -19.37
CA LYS A 100 0.83 0.36 -18.96
C LYS A 100 1.54 0.03 -17.66
N ILE A 101 0.78 -0.11 -16.58
CA ILE A 101 1.32 -0.69 -15.36
C ILE A 101 1.66 -2.12 -15.74
N ASP A 102 2.95 -2.44 -15.82
CA ASP A 102 3.43 -3.81 -15.92
C ASP A 102 2.86 -4.58 -14.71
N LYS A 103 1.74 -5.26 -14.91
CA LYS A 103 1.17 -6.16 -13.90
C LYS A 103 2.05 -7.40 -13.90
N ASP A 104 3.01 -7.45 -12.98
CA ASP A 104 3.78 -8.65 -12.70
C ASP A 104 2.82 -9.84 -12.48
N PRO A 105 2.85 -10.88 -13.35
CA PRO A 105 1.96 -12.03 -13.24
C PRO A 105 2.12 -12.83 -11.94
N HIS A 106 3.23 -12.65 -11.22
CA HIS A 106 3.52 -13.35 -9.97
C HIS A 106 3.13 -12.55 -8.72
N ARG A 107 2.52 -11.37 -8.87
CA ARG A 107 2.05 -10.58 -7.73
C ARG A 107 0.86 -11.27 -7.07
N ARG A 108 0.78 -11.19 -5.73
CA ARG A 108 -0.42 -11.57 -4.98
C ARG A 108 -1.65 -10.87 -5.56
N VAL A 109 -2.70 -11.65 -5.86
CA VAL A 109 -3.97 -11.12 -6.37
C VAL A 109 -4.59 -10.19 -5.33
N LYS A 110 -4.88 -8.96 -5.74
CA LYS A 110 -5.56 -7.96 -4.92
C LYS A 110 -7.06 -7.96 -5.18
N GLN A 111 -7.85 -7.66 -4.14
CA GLN A 111 -9.27 -7.41 -4.32
C GLN A 111 -9.47 -6.07 -5.05
N LYS A 112 -10.49 -5.97 -5.90
CA LYS A 112 -10.86 -4.70 -6.55
C LYS A 112 -11.30 -3.69 -5.47
N PRO A 113 -10.95 -2.39 -5.58
CA PRO A 113 -11.39 -1.36 -4.63
C PRO A 113 -12.92 -1.32 -4.51
N ASN A 114 -13.44 -1.24 -3.28
CA ASN A 114 -14.88 -1.13 -3.06
C ASN A 114 -15.35 0.32 -3.29
N PRO A 115 -16.22 0.59 -4.28
CA PRO A 115 -16.66 1.96 -4.60
C PRO A 115 -17.54 2.59 -3.53
N LEU A 116 -18.07 1.82 -2.58
CA LEU A 116 -18.90 2.33 -1.48
C LEU A 116 -18.07 2.95 -0.35
N ILE A 117 -16.79 2.58 -0.24
CA ILE A 117 -15.88 3.19 0.74
C ILE A 117 -15.49 4.55 0.19
N LYS A 118 -15.65 5.62 0.98
CA LYS A 118 -15.33 6.99 0.55
C LYS A 118 -13.99 7.48 1.07
N SER A 119 -13.55 6.98 2.21
CA SER A 119 -12.32 7.38 2.89
C SER A 119 -11.88 6.31 3.86
N TYR A 120 -10.56 6.14 4.00
CA TYR A 120 -9.94 5.37 5.07
C TYR A 120 -9.46 6.32 6.18
N THR A 121 -9.52 5.85 7.42
CA THR A 121 -9.06 6.61 8.59
C THR A 121 -7.63 6.28 8.96
N HIS A 122 -7.21 5.03 8.74
CA HIS A 122 -5.91 4.50 9.14
C HIS A 122 -5.32 3.62 8.04
N CYS A 123 -3.99 3.44 8.07
CA CYS A 123 -3.27 2.48 7.24
C CYS A 123 -2.54 1.50 8.16
N GLU A 124 -2.66 0.21 7.87
CA GLU A 124 -1.90 -0.83 8.54
C GLU A 124 -0.39 -0.63 8.29
N ILE A 125 0.44 -0.88 9.31
CA ILE A 125 1.90 -0.70 9.17
C ILE A 125 2.47 -1.78 8.25
N HIS A 126 2.13 -3.04 8.52
CA HIS A 126 2.44 -4.16 7.65
C HIS A 126 1.62 -5.40 8.03
N PRO A 127 0.96 -6.10 7.08
CA PRO A 127 0.11 -7.27 7.39
C PRO A 127 0.80 -8.39 8.18
N SER A 128 2.13 -8.54 8.03
CA SER A 128 2.90 -9.55 8.79
C SER A 128 2.97 -9.28 10.29
N MET A 129 2.63 -8.07 10.77
CA MET A 129 2.59 -7.74 12.19
C MET A 129 1.49 -8.48 12.95
N ILE A 130 0.53 -9.10 12.25
CA ILE A 130 -0.48 -9.98 12.86
C ILE A 130 0.11 -11.31 13.38
N LEU A 131 1.31 -11.68 12.90
CA LEU A 131 1.92 -12.97 13.24
C LEU A 131 2.55 -12.93 14.63
N GLY A 132 2.29 -13.96 15.43
CA GLY A 132 2.98 -14.17 16.70
C GLY A 132 4.48 -14.50 16.52
N ILE A 133 5.26 -14.40 17.59
CA ILE A 133 6.72 -14.58 17.60
C ILE A 133 7.14 -15.87 16.88
N CYS A 134 6.52 -17.01 17.20
CA CYS A 134 6.85 -18.30 16.58
C CYS A 134 6.44 -18.41 15.11
N ALA A 135 5.39 -17.71 14.68
CA ALA A 135 4.95 -17.72 13.28
C ALA A 135 5.81 -16.78 12.42
N SER A 136 6.33 -15.70 12.99
CA SER A 136 7.17 -14.71 12.28
C SER A 136 8.50 -15.25 11.76
N ILE A 137 8.97 -16.40 12.29
CA ILE A 137 10.21 -17.06 11.86
C ILE A 137 10.01 -18.08 10.75
N ILE A 138 8.75 -18.38 10.38
CA ILE A 138 8.44 -19.34 9.33
C ILE A 138 8.66 -18.64 7.98
N PRO A 139 9.51 -19.18 7.09
CA PRO A 139 9.70 -18.59 5.76
C PRO A 139 8.42 -18.72 4.94
N PHE A 140 8.03 -17.63 4.28
CA PHE A 140 6.80 -17.54 3.46
C PHE A 140 5.55 -18.06 4.21
N PRO A 141 5.22 -17.48 5.37
CA PRO A 141 4.18 -18.01 6.26
C PRO A 141 2.78 -17.99 5.63
N ASP A 142 2.57 -17.11 4.65
CA ASP A 142 1.35 -16.94 3.86
C ASP A 142 1.23 -17.90 2.67
N HIS A 143 2.25 -18.72 2.40
CA HIS A 143 2.30 -19.68 1.28
C HIS A 143 2.23 -21.15 1.74
N ASN A 144 2.09 -21.39 3.05
CA ASN A 144 2.06 -22.73 3.62
C ASN A 144 0.63 -23.28 3.72
N GLN A 145 0.48 -24.60 3.63
CA GLN A 145 -0.83 -25.30 3.67
C GLN A 145 -1.47 -25.32 5.05
#